data_AF-A0A7C4SYG3-F1
#
_entry.id   AF-A0A7C4SYG3-F1
#
_cell.length_a   1.000
_cell.length_b   1.000
_cell.length_c   1.000
_cell.angle_alpha   90.00
_cell.angle_beta   90.00
_cell.angle_gamma   90.00
#
_symmetry.space_group_name_H-M   'P 1'
#
loop_
_entity.id
_entity.type
_entity.pdbx_description
1 polymer ?
#
loop_
_entity_poly.entity_id
_entity_poly.type
_entity_poly.pdbx_seq_one_letter_code
_entity_poly.pdbx_strand_id
1 'polypeptide(L)'
;ITVLPFPFEGTEKERIAGEALSKIKKIADVVVVVPNSRFVAGDETRLKETMTSATEVISNGVCGIWKTITKSTFLGFDFSDLQMLVKDNNSVCTFAFGEGSGKNRSDVAVNAMLNSPMLEGGDLLQRTPAMLVSIIGGTDFTVWEANQIVSAISAKTPVSVKKLTGVVIDDNWRNRVTVTAMISQKLEAGIQEEQEVFMEDVKPKQTSRAEKNSARPAAMQANLDLINMMEKGRFKNMEPTYWRESNLDVPTFIRKKITIKTD
;
A
#
# COMPACT_ATOMS: atom_id res chain seq x y z
N ILE A 1 7.61 -2.36 -14.32
CA ILE A 1 7.13 -1.28 -13.41
C ILE A 1 5.65 -1.15 -13.65
N THR A 2 4.86 -1.10 -12.58
CA THR A 2 3.40 -0.99 -12.66
C THR A 2 2.93 0.18 -11.80
N VAL A 3 1.90 0.86 -12.28
CA VAL A 3 1.29 1.99 -11.59
C VAL A 3 -0.09 1.55 -11.12
N LEU A 4 -0.41 1.78 -9.85
CA LEU A 4 -1.76 1.51 -9.34
C LEU A 4 -2.65 2.74 -9.56
N PRO A 5 -3.93 2.53 -9.92
CA PRO A 5 -4.85 3.62 -10.25
C PRO A 5 -5.12 4.51 -9.04
N PHE A 6 -5.69 5.70 -9.30
CA PHE A 6 -6.20 6.54 -8.22
C PHE A 6 -7.49 5.94 -7.62
N PRO A 7 -7.77 6.18 -6.33
CA PRO A 7 -9.02 5.73 -5.71
C PRO A 7 -10.28 6.26 -6.43
N PHE A 8 -10.23 7.48 -6.97
CA PHE A 8 -11.37 8.07 -7.69
C PHE A 8 -11.68 7.37 -9.03
N GLU A 9 -10.76 6.56 -9.56
CA GLU A 9 -10.97 5.84 -10.81
C GLU A 9 -11.94 4.66 -10.65
N GLY A 10 -12.27 4.28 -9.41
CA GLY A 10 -13.28 3.27 -9.08
C GLY A 10 -12.69 1.91 -8.70
N THR A 11 -13.44 1.20 -7.88
CA THR A 11 -13.06 -0.10 -7.30
C THR A 11 -12.82 -1.18 -8.35
N GLU A 12 -13.52 -1.13 -9.48
CA GLU A 12 -13.35 -2.11 -10.56
C GLU A 12 -11.96 -2.00 -11.20
N LYS A 13 -11.45 -0.78 -11.42
CA LYS A 13 -10.09 -0.57 -11.93
C LYS A 13 -9.03 -1.03 -10.94
N GLU A 14 -9.26 -0.79 -9.65
CA GLU A 14 -8.38 -1.27 -8.58
C GLU A 14 -8.32 -2.80 -8.54
N ARG A 15 -9.48 -3.47 -8.64
CA ARG A 15 -9.57 -4.94 -8.73
C ARG A 15 -8.79 -5.48 -9.93
N ILE A 16 -9.00 -4.90 -11.12
CA ILE A 16 -8.29 -5.29 -12.34
C ILE A 16 -6.77 -5.08 -12.19
N ALA A 17 -6.35 -3.96 -11.59
CA ALA A 17 -4.94 -3.67 -11.36
C ALA A 17 -4.30 -4.67 -10.37
N GLY A 18 -5.00 -5.06 -9.31
CA GLY A 18 -4.54 -6.08 -8.35
C GLY A 18 -4.40 -7.48 -8.97
N GLU A 19 -5.35 -7.87 -9.82
CA GLU A 19 -5.25 -9.12 -10.58
C GLU A 19 -4.09 -9.10 -11.58
N ALA A 20 -3.90 -7.98 -12.29
CA ALA A 20 -2.79 -7.80 -13.21
C ALA A 20 -1.44 -7.84 -12.48
N LEU A 21 -1.33 -7.17 -11.33
CA LEU A 21 -0.14 -7.19 -10.49
C LEU A 21 0.21 -8.62 -10.05
N SER A 22 -0.79 -9.40 -9.64
CA SER A 22 -0.60 -10.80 -9.23
C SER A 22 -0.12 -11.69 -10.38
N LYS A 23 -0.55 -11.41 -11.62
CA LYS A 23 -0.06 -12.10 -12.82
C LYS A 23 1.37 -11.69 -13.18
N ILE A 24 1.68 -10.39 -13.15
CA ILE A 24 3.00 -9.85 -13.47
C ILE A 24 4.05 -10.37 -12.48
N LYS A 25 3.71 -10.45 -11.19
CA LYS A 25 4.58 -11.03 -10.15
C LYS A 25 5.03 -12.46 -10.45
N LYS A 26 4.21 -13.27 -11.12
CA LYS A 26 4.54 -14.67 -11.43
C LYS A 26 5.56 -14.81 -12.57
N ILE A 27 5.72 -13.78 -13.39
CA ILE A 27 6.53 -13.83 -14.62
C ILE A 27 7.74 -12.91 -14.58
N ALA A 28 7.75 -11.90 -13.71
CA ALA A 28 8.81 -10.89 -13.66
C ALA A 28 9.76 -11.16 -12.49
N ASP A 29 11.06 -11.01 -12.71
CA ASP A 29 12.08 -11.13 -11.66
C ASP A 29 11.95 -10.03 -10.59
N VAL A 30 11.58 -8.82 -11.02
CA VAL A 30 11.50 -7.63 -10.16
C VAL A 30 10.28 -6.82 -10.56
N VAL A 31 9.37 -6.60 -9.61
CA VAL A 31 8.18 -5.77 -9.81
C VAL A 31 8.27 -4.52 -8.96
N VAL A 32 8.40 -3.37 -9.61
CA VAL A 32 8.25 -2.07 -8.96
C VAL A 32 6.80 -1.62 -9.06
N VAL A 33 6.22 -1.27 -7.92
CA VAL A 33 4.84 -0.76 -7.79
C VAL A 33 4.89 0.71 -7.37
N VAL A 34 4.17 1.54 -8.11
CA VAL A 34 4.02 2.97 -7.79
C VAL A 34 2.53 3.27 -7.59
N PRO A 35 2.07 3.47 -6.35
CA PRO A 35 0.68 3.83 -6.09
C PRO A 35 0.45 5.32 -6.33
N ASN A 36 -0.41 5.66 -7.27
CA ASN A 36 -0.77 7.06 -7.56
C ASN A 36 -1.37 7.77 -6.33
N SER A 37 -2.07 7.03 -5.47
CA SER A 37 -2.65 7.54 -4.22
C SER A 37 -1.63 8.20 -3.28
N ARG A 38 -0.36 7.79 -3.33
CA ARG A 38 0.69 8.34 -2.46
C ARG A 38 1.07 9.77 -2.80
N PHE A 39 0.84 10.20 -4.04
CA PHE A 39 1.17 11.56 -4.49
C PHE A 39 0.03 12.56 -4.25
N VAL A 40 -1.07 12.13 -3.60
CA VAL A 40 -2.19 12.98 -3.21
C VAL A 40 -1.90 13.54 -1.82
N ALA A 41 -1.54 14.82 -1.72
CA ALA A 41 -1.11 15.46 -0.47
C ALA A 41 -2.21 16.29 0.22
N GLY A 42 -3.40 16.41 -0.39
CA GLY A 42 -4.54 17.16 0.13
C GLY A 42 -5.55 17.54 -0.94
N ASP A 43 -6.63 18.21 -0.54
CA ASP A 43 -7.80 18.50 -1.39
C ASP A 43 -7.51 19.43 -2.58
N GLU A 44 -6.47 20.26 -2.49
CA GLU A 44 -6.07 21.18 -3.57
C GLU A 44 -5.13 20.53 -4.60
N THR A 45 -4.72 19.27 -4.40
CA THR A 45 -3.75 18.62 -5.28
C THR A 45 -4.34 18.42 -6.67
N ARG A 46 -3.72 19.03 -7.69
CA ARG A 46 -4.19 18.88 -9.08
C ARG A 46 -3.75 17.53 -9.66
N LEU A 47 -4.68 16.85 -10.34
CA LEU A 47 -4.42 15.57 -10.99
C LEU A 47 -3.17 15.57 -11.89
N LYS A 48 -3.00 16.64 -12.68
CA LYS A 48 -1.85 16.78 -13.60
C LYS A 48 -0.52 16.83 -12.85
N GLU A 49 -0.47 17.56 -11.74
CA GLU A 49 0.73 17.69 -10.91
C GLU A 49 1.07 16.34 -10.28
N THR A 50 0.06 15.64 -9.75
CA THR A 50 0.23 14.29 -9.17
C THR A 50 0.78 13.27 -10.17
N MET A 51 0.22 13.22 -11.38
CA MET A 51 0.69 12.32 -12.45
C MET A 51 2.11 12.67 -12.90
N THR A 52 2.44 13.97 -12.95
CA THR A 52 3.78 14.44 -13.31
C THR A 52 4.79 13.98 -12.25
N SER A 53 4.51 14.23 -10.97
CA SER A 53 5.35 13.80 -9.85
C SER A 53 5.56 12.28 -9.81
N ALA A 54 4.51 11.49 -10.06
CA ALA A 54 4.61 10.04 -10.14
C ALA A 54 5.54 9.59 -11.28
N THR A 55 5.39 10.21 -12.46
CA THR A 55 6.21 9.93 -13.64
C THR A 55 7.68 10.32 -13.42
N GLU A 56 7.93 11.43 -12.74
CA GLU A 56 9.28 11.88 -12.37
C GLU A 56 9.97 10.88 -11.43
N VAL A 57 9.28 10.42 -10.38
CA VAL A 57 9.84 9.40 -9.47
C VAL A 57 10.15 8.10 -10.21
N ILE A 58 9.27 7.66 -11.12
CA ILE A 58 9.53 6.46 -11.94
C ILE A 58 10.75 6.67 -12.83
N SER A 59 10.79 7.78 -13.56
CA SER A 59 11.86 8.07 -14.53
C SER A 59 13.22 8.20 -13.84
N ASN A 60 13.26 8.95 -12.74
CA ASN A 60 14.47 9.14 -11.95
C ASN A 60 14.90 7.85 -11.25
N GLY A 61 13.94 7.07 -10.73
CA GLY A 61 14.18 5.77 -10.13
C GLY A 61 14.87 4.80 -11.10
N VAL A 62 14.31 4.64 -12.30
CA VAL A 62 14.88 3.79 -13.35
C VAL A 62 16.24 4.30 -13.81
N CYS A 63 16.35 5.60 -14.08
CA CYS A 63 17.60 6.21 -14.53
C CYS A 63 18.73 6.01 -13.51
N GLY A 64 18.43 6.20 -12.22
CA GLY A 64 19.41 6.05 -11.15
C GLY A 64 19.95 4.63 -11.05
N ILE A 65 19.05 3.64 -10.97
CA ILE A 65 19.43 2.23 -10.89
C ILE A 65 20.16 1.78 -12.16
N TRP A 66 19.65 2.15 -13.33
CA TRP A 66 20.26 1.79 -14.62
C TRP A 66 21.67 2.32 -14.77
N LYS A 67 21.91 3.58 -14.40
CA LYS A 67 23.24 4.19 -14.47
C LYS A 67 24.24 3.50 -13.56
N THR A 68 23.79 3.05 -12.39
CA THR A 68 24.67 2.36 -11.43
C THR A 68 25.05 0.96 -11.87
N ILE A 69 24.21 0.30 -12.64
CA ILE A 69 24.51 -1.01 -13.23
C ILE A 69 25.39 -0.88 -14.47
N THR A 70 25.14 0.15 -15.30
CA THR A 70 25.79 0.28 -16.60
C THR A 70 27.14 0.98 -16.56
N LYS A 71 27.31 1.98 -15.68
CA LYS A 71 28.62 2.60 -15.50
C LYS A 71 29.45 1.69 -14.62
N SER A 72 30.63 1.33 -15.10
CA SER A 72 31.63 0.62 -14.29
C SER A 72 32.06 1.54 -13.15
N THR A 73 31.63 1.20 -11.93
CA THR A 73 31.99 1.94 -10.72
C THR A 73 32.78 1.05 -9.77
N PHE A 74 33.56 1.68 -8.89
CA PHE A 74 34.38 0.99 -7.89
C PHE A 74 33.54 0.40 -6.75
N LEU A 75 32.34 0.94 -6.54
CA LEU A 75 31.33 0.55 -5.56
C LEU A 75 30.02 0.45 -6.31
N GLY A 76 29.84 -0.62 -7.09
CA GLY A 76 28.64 -0.91 -7.87
C GLY A 76 27.97 -2.19 -7.39
N PHE A 77 26.77 -2.44 -7.89
CA PHE A 77 26.06 -3.70 -7.71
C PHE A 77 25.64 -4.23 -9.07
N ASP A 78 25.47 -5.54 -9.18
CA ASP A 78 25.09 -6.20 -10.44
C ASP A 78 23.58 -6.52 -10.50
N PHE A 79 23.16 -7.21 -11.55
CA PHE A 79 21.76 -7.62 -11.68
C PHE A 79 21.35 -8.74 -10.71
N SER A 80 22.28 -9.59 -10.27
CA SER A 80 22.02 -10.60 -9.25
C SER A 80 21.70 -9.94 -7.90
N ASP A 81 22.39 -8.85 -7.56
CA ASP A 81 22.11 -8.03 -6.38
C ASP A 81 20.69 -7.45 -6.39
N LEU A 82 20.21 -7.01 -7.56
CA LEU A 82 18.81 -6.58 -7.75
C LEU A 82 17.82 -7.72 -7.51
N GLN A 83 18.10 -8.92 -8.05
CA GLN A 83 17.23 -10.08 -7.83
C GLN A 83 17.19 -10.48 -6.34
N MET A 84 18.28 -10.32 -5.61
CA MET A 84 18.31 -10.61 -4.17
C MET A 84 17.36 -9.72 -3.35
N LEU A 85 16.97 -8.53 -3.83
CA LEU A 85 15.95 -7.72 -3.16
C LEU A 85 14.56 -8.36 -3.20
N VAL A 86 14.28 -9.21 -4.20
CA VAL A 86 12.94 -9.73 -4.52
C VAL A 86 12.82 -11.25 -4.35
N LYS A 87 13.92 -11.95 -4.02
CA LYS A 87 13.97 -13.43 -3.93
C LYS A 87 12.94 -14.05 -2.98
N ASP A 88 12.41 -13.31 -2.02
CA ASP A 88 11.24 -13.75 -1.26
C ASP A 88 9.97 -13.47 -2.07
N ASN A 89 9.40 -14.51 -2.68
CA ASN A 89 8.32 -14.57 -3.70
C ASN A 89 7.07 -13.66 -3.54
N ASN A 90 6.98 -12.82 -2.52
CA ASN A 90 5.86 -11.90 -2.33
C ASN A 90 6.24 -10.43 -2.12
N SER A 91 7.52 -10.07 -2.26
CA SER A 91 7.92 -8.67 -2.20
C SER A 91 7.69 -7.93 -3.52
N VAL A 92 7.39 -6.65 -3.41
CA VAL A 92 7.44 -5.69 -4.51
C VAL A 92 8.44 -4.62 -4.14
N CYS A 93 8.92 -3.87 -5.12
CA CYS A 93 9.79 -2.75 -4.86
C CYS A 93 9.05 -1.42 -5.03
N THR A 94 9.52 -0.42 -4.31
CA THR A 94 9.11 0.98 -4.46
C THR A 94 10.36 1.83 -4.66
N PHE A 95 10.25 2.92 -5.41
CA PHE A 95 11.33 3.89 -5.57
C PHE A 95 11.16 5.08 -4.64
N ALA A 96 12.28 5.62 -4.17
CA ALA A 96 12.37 6.96 -3.62
C ALA A 96 13.53 7.70 -4.25
N PHE A 97 13.36 9.00 -4.45
CA PHE A 97 14.32 9.83 -5.16
C PHE A 97 14.50 11.16 -4.44
N GLY A 98 15.73 11.65 -4.39
CA GLY A 98 16.05 12.99 -3.94
C GLY A 98 17.23 13.58 -4.71
N GLU A 99 17.16 14.87 -5.00
CA GLU A 99 18.24 15.65 -5.61
C GLU A 99 18.65 16.76 -4.66
N GLY A 100 19.95 17.05 -4.62
CA GLY A 100 20.51 18.17 -3.89
C GLY A 100 21.58 18.89 -4.69
N SER A 101 21.70 20.19 -4.44
CA SER A 101 22.70 21.05 -5.08
C SER A 101 23.30 22.05 -4.08
N GLY A 102 24.47 22.59 -4.40
CA GLY A 102 25.19 23.54 -3.55
C GLY A 102 26.03 22.88 -2.43
N LYS A 103 26.36 23.66 -1.39
CA LYS A 103 27.32 23.23 -0.35
C LYS A 103 26.83 22.08 0.53
N ASN A 104 25.52 22.01 0.79
CA ASN A 104 24.89 20.97 1.61
C ASN A 104 24.10 19.98 0.75
N ARG A 105 24.53 19.77 -0.50
CA ARG A 105 23.79 18.93 -1.47
C ARG A 105 23.53 17.52 -0.99
N SER A 106 24.44 16.92 -0.22
CA SER A 106 24.30 15.58 0.35
C SER A 106 23.11 15.50 1.30
N ASP A 107 23.03 16.41 2.27
CA ASP A 107 21.94 16.47 3.23
C ASP A 107 20.62 16.82 2.56
N VAL A 108 20.65 17.75 1.60
CA VAL A 108 19.45 18.14 0.84
C VAL A 108 18.92 16.94 0.03
N ALA A 109 19.79 16.21 -0.66
CA ALA A 109 19.40 15.04 -1.45
C ALA A 109 18.81 13.93 -0.57
N VAL A 110 19.40 13.65 0.59
CA VAL A 110 18.87 12.65 1.52
C VAL A 110 17.53 13.08 2.09
N ASN A 111 17.41 14.32 2.55
CA ASN A 111 16.15 14.82 3.09
C ASN A 111 15.05 14.84 2.03
N ALA A 112 15.36 15.21 0.78
CA ALA A 112 14.42 15.14 -0.33
C ALA A 112 13.96 13.69 -0.58
N MET A 113 14.89 12.72 -0.56
CA MET A 113 14.56 11.30 -0.70
C MET A 113 13.71 10.79 0.46
N LEU A 114 14.06 11.11 1.71
CA LEU A 114 13.32 10.70 2.92
C LEU A 114 11.90 11.28 2.96
N ASN A 115 11.73 12.51 2.46
CA ASN A 115 10.45 13.17 2.34
C ASN A 115 9.66 12.74 1.08
N SER A 116 10.17 11.77 0.32
CA SER A 116 9.44 11.23 -0.83
C SER A 116 8.10 10.64 -0.36
N PRO A 117 6.97 10.94 -1.05
CA PRO A 117 5.66 10.40 -0.69
C PRO A 117 5.60 8.86 -0.70
N MET A 118 6.57 8.22 -1.36
CA MET A 118 6.74 6.78 -1.44
C MET A 118 7.23 6.12 -0.15
N LEU A 119 7.85 6.88 0.77
CA LEU A 119 8.47 6.34 1.98
C LEU A 119 7.62 6.45 3.24
N GLU A 120 6.43 7.05 3.15
CA GLU A 120 5.52 7.22 4.28
C GLU A 120 6.22 7.85 5.50
N GLY A 121 6.96 8.94 5.28
CA GLY A 121 7.71 9.62 6.34
C GLY A 121 8.90 8.81 6.88
N GLY A 122 9.32 7.75 6.19
CA GLY A 122 10.44 6.88 6.57
C GLY A 122 10.03 5.58 7.24
N ASP A 123 8.74 5.35 7.50
CA ASP A 123 8.25 4.11 8.10
C ASP A 123 8.55 2.88 7.24
N LEU A 124 8.54 3.05 5.91
CA LEU A 124 8.88 1.98 4.98
C LEU A 124 10.34 1.50 5.15
N LEU A 125 11.26 2.40 5.49
CA LEU A 125 12.67 2.08 5.72
C LEU A 125 12.87 1.25 6.99
N GLN A 126 11.94 1.31 7.94
CA GLN A 126 12.00 0.54 9.18
C GLN A 126 11.52 -0.91 9.01
N ARG A 127 10.70 -1.18 8.00
CA ARG A 127 10.01 -2.46 7.80
C ARG A 127 10.54 -3.25 6.60
N THR A 128 11.34 -2.60 5.75
CA THR A 128 11.91 -3.23 4.56
C THR A 128 12.93 -4.32 4.91
N PRO A 129 12.87 -5.51 4.27
CA PRO A 129 13.90 -6.52 4.44
C PRO A 129 15.22 -6.17 3.72
N ALA A 130 15.13 -5.45 2.60
CA ALA A 130 16.26 -5.17 1.75
C ALA A 130 16.06 -3.88 0.96
N MET A 131 17.13 -3.11 0.81
CA MET A 131 17.13 -1.91 -0.01
C MET A 131 18.41 -1.78 -0.81
N LEU A 132 18.30 -1.03 -1.89
CA LEU A 132 19.39 -0.65 -2.75
C LEU A 132 19.42 0.86 -2.86
N VAL A 133 20.59 1.44 -2.65
CA VAL A 133 20.81 2.88 -2.69
C VAL A 133 21.81 3.17 -3.79
N SER A 134 21.41 4.00 -4.74
CA SER A 134 22.20 4.48 -5.86
C SER A 134 22.48 5.97 -5.66
N ILE A 135 23.75 6.32 -5.53
CA ILE A 135 24.22 7.69 -5.36
C ILE A 135 24.93 8.10 -6.64
N ILE A 136 24.51 9.20 -7.26
CA ILE A 136 25.17 9.77 -8.44
C ILE A 136 25.60 11.18 -8.12
N GLY A 137 26.88 11.48 -8.33
CA GLY A 137 27.46 12.81 -8.13
C GLY A 137 28.37 13.22 -9.28
N GLY A 138 28.71 14.50 -9.32
CA GLY A 138 29.71 15.04 -10.25
C GLY A 138 31.14 14.62 -9.92
N THR A 139 32.10 15.02 -10.75
CA THR A 139 33.54 14.82 -10.50
C THR A 139 34.03 15.47 -9.21
N ASP A 140 33.27 16.44 -8.70
CA ASP A 140 33.48 17.15 -7.46
C ASP A 140 32.84 16.46 -6.24
N PHE A 141 32.21 15.29 -6.43
CA PHE A 141 31.61 14.50 -5.35
C PHE A 141 32.68 13.76 -4.55
N THR A 142 32.66 13.92 -3.23
CA THR A 142 33.69 13.41 -2.33
C THR A 142 33.26 12.17 -1.57
N VAL A 143 34.23 11.38 -1.10
CA VAL A 143 33.98 10.22 -0.24
C VAL A 143 33.30 10.63 1.08
N TRP A 144 33.62 11.82 1.60
CA TRP A 144 32.98 12.34 2.81
C TRP A 144 31.47 12.54 2.61
N GLU A 145 31.08 13.15 1.49
CA GLU A 145 29.66 13.31 1.12
C GLU A 145 28.95 11.96 0.95
N ALA A 146 29.59 10.99 0.29
CA ALA A 146 29.05 9.63 0.18
C ALA A 146 28.82 8.98 1.55
N ASN A 147 29.78 9.10 2.47
CA ASN A 147 29.66 8.59 3.83
C ASN A 147 28.55 9.28 4.62
N GLN A 148 28.35 10.59 4.44
CA GLN A 148 27.23 11.30 5.06
C GLN A 148 25.88 10.74 4.61
N ILE A 149 25.71 10.55 3.29
CA ILE A 149 24.48 10.00 2.71
C ILE A 149 24.20 8.60 3.26
N VAL A 150 25.20 7.72 3.20
CA VAL A 150 25.05 6.33 3.68
C VAL A 150 24.76 6.29 5.18
N SER A 151 25.41 7.14 5.97
CA SER A 151 25.21 7.20 7.42
C SER A 151 23.81 7.72 7.77
N ALA A 152 23.33 8.75 7.08
CA ALA A 152 22.00 9.31 7.29
C ALA A 152 20.89 8.29 6.98
N ILE A 153 21.03 7.52 5.89
CA ILE A 153 20.10 6.43 5.55
C ILE A 153 20.17 5.30 6.59
N SER A 154 21.39 4.95 7.04
CA SER A 154 21.58 3.93 8.08
C SER A 154 20.93 4.32 9.41
N ALA A 155 20.95 5.60 9.77
CA ALA A 155 20.32 6.08 10.99
C ALA A 155 18.78 5.92 10.98
N LYS A 156 18.17 5.78 9.81
CA LYS A 156 16.73 5.57 9.60
C LYS A 156 16.35 4.12 9.30
N THR A 157 17.33 3.23 9.21
CA THR A 157 17.15 1.85 8.76
C THR A 157 17.66 0.88 9.84
N PRO A 158 16.92 -0.18 10.20
CA PRO A 158 17.38 -1.19 11.14
C PRO A 158 18.64 -1.92 10.64
N VAL A 159 19.43 -2.43 11.58
CA VAL A 159 20.68 -3.18 11.28
C VAL A 159 20.38 -4.50 10.54
N SER A 160 19.17 -5.04 10.67
CA SER A 160 18.74 -6.27 9.99
C SER A 160 18.51 -6.11 8.49
N VAL A 161 18.38 -4.87 7.99
CA VAL A 161 18.07 -4.62 6.58
C VAL A 161 19.29 -4.86 5.71
N LYS A 162 19.15 -5.71 4.70
CA LYS A 162 20.21 -5.89 3.70
C LYS A 162 20.28 -4.65 2.81
N LYS A 163 21.32 -3.83 3.00
CA LYS A 163 21.54 -2.61 2.22
C LYS A 163 22.69 -2.79 1.22
N LEU A 164 22.40 -2.51 -0.05
CA LEU A 164 23.39 -2.44 -1.13
C LEU A 164 23.57 -0.99 -1.56
N THR A 165 24.80 -0.48 -1.54
CA THR A 165 25.08 0.90 -1.93
C THR A 165 25.94 0.92 -3.18
N GLY A 166 25.46 1.60 -4.22
CA GLY A 166 26.22 1.92 -5.41
C GLY A 166 26.52 3.42 -5.51
N VAL A 167 27.72 3.77 -5.97
CA VAL A 167 28.16 5.15 -6.16
C VAL A 167 28.68 5.34 -7.58
N VAL A 168 28.14 6.32 -8.30
CA VAL A 168 28.48 6.67 -9.67
C VAL A 168 28.97 8.11 -9.75
N ILE A 169 30.05 8.32 -10.50
CA ILE A 169 30.51 9.65 -10.88
C ILE A 169 30.09 9.93 -12.33
N ASP A 170 29.43 11.06 -12.55
CA ASP A 170 28.93 11.49 -13.86
C ASP A 170 29.19 13.00 -14.03
N ASP A 171 29.96 13.37 -15.05
CA ASP A 171 30.33 14.77 -15.33
C ASP A 171 29.13 15.71 -15.50
N ASN A 172 27.98 15.17 -15.92
CA ASN A 172 26.75 15.94 -16.06
C ASN A 172 26.12 16.34 -14.71
N TRP A 173 26.60 15.79 -13.59
CA TRP A 173 26.12 16.05 -12.23
C TRP A 173 27.04 17.01 -11.43
N ARG A 174 27.85 17.83 -12.11
CA ARG A 174 28.70 18.81 -11.43
C ARG A 174 27.90 19.70 -10.46
N ASN A 175 28.39 19.86 -9.23
CA ASN A 175 27.71 20.59 -8.14
C ASN A 175 26.33 20.01 -7.73
N ARG A 176 25.98 18.79 -8.16
CA ARG A 176 24.72 18.12 -7.86
C ARG A 176 24.94 16.70 -7.38
N VAL A 177 24.02 16.21 -6.56
CA VAL A 177 23.98 14.82 -6.12
C VAL A 177 22.55 14.34 -6.18
N THR A 178 22.35 13.15 -6.72
CA THR A 178 21.06 12.46 -6.69
C THR A 178 21.18 11.16 -5.92
N VAL A 179 20.23 10.91 -5.04
CA VAL A 179 20.10 9.67 -4.28
C VAL A 179 18.81 8.99 -4.71
N THR A 180 18.93 7.76 -5.17
CA THR A 180 17.81 6.91 -5.56
C THR A 180 17.82 5.67 -4.69
N ALA A 181 16.71 5.40 -4.01
CA ALA A 181 16.53 4.18 -3.24
C ALA A 181 15.49 3.29 -3.92
N MET A 182 15.80 2.01 -4.04
CA MET A 182 14.88 0.95 -4.42
C MET A 182 14.68 0.06 -3.21
N ILE A 183 13.45 -0.03 -2.72
CA ILE A 183 13.15 -0.61 -1.42
C ILE A 183 12.21 -1.77 -1.62
N SER A 184 12.61 -2.95 -1.14
CA SER A 184 11.76 -4.12 -1.13
C SER A 184 10.72 -3.99 -0.02
N GLN A 185 9.47 -4.30 -0.30
CA GLN A 185 8.41 -4.33 0.70
C GLN A 185 7.63 -5.62 0.50
N LYS A 186 7.32 -6.30 1.60
CA LYS A 186 6.35 -7.38 1.53
C LYS A 186 5.01 -6.74 1.19
N LEU A 187 4.41 -7.16 0.09
CA LEU A 187 3.01 -6.82 -0.13
C LEU A 187 2.24 -7.66 0.91
N GLU A 188 1.91 -7.05 2.05
CA GLU A 188 0.89 -7.65 2.90
C GLU A 188 -0.34 -7.83 2.00
N ALA A 189 -0.88 -9.04 1.98
CA ALA A 189 -2.09 -9.35 1.25
C ALA A 189 -3.24 -8.56 1.90
N GLY A 190 -3.33 -7.29 1.50
CA GLY A 190 -4.37 -6.34 1.85
C GLY A 190 -5.37 -6.21 0.70
N ILE A 191 -5.71 -7.32 0.06
CA ILE A 191 -7.12 -7.58 -0.14
C ILE A 191 -7.47 -8.34 1.13
N GLN A 192 -8.22 -7.71 2.03
CA GLN A 192 -8.87 -8.44 3.08
C GLN A 192 -9.68 -9.53 2.38
N GLU A 193 -9.16 -10.76 2.32
CA GLU A 193 -10.05 -11.90 2.50
C GLU A 193 -10.72 -11.58 3.83
N GLU A 194 -11.98 -11.13 3.77
CA GLU A 194 -12.89 -11.30 4.89
C GLU A 194 -12.67 -12.74 5.34
N GLN A 195 -11.94 -12.90 6.45
CA GLN A 195 -11.94 -14.16 7.15
C GLN A 195 -13.41 -14.38 7.46
N GLU A 196 -14.06 -15.27 6.69
CA GLU A 196 -15.24 -15.96 7.17
C GLU A 196 -14.84 -16.47 8.54
N VAL A 197 -15.35 -15.81 9.57
CA VAL A 197 -15.26 -16.28 10.94
C VAL A 197 -16.03 -17.58 10.94
N PHE A 198 -15.33 -18.68 10.69
CA PHE A 198 -15.80 -20.00 11.04
C PHE A 198 -16.05 -19.94 12.55
N MET A 199 -17.33 -19.85 12.91
CA MET A 199 -17.79 -20.05 14.27
C MET A 199 -17.45 -21.49 14.64
N GLU A 200 -16.27 -21.69 15.22
CA GLU A 200 -15.92 -22.92 15.89
C GLU A 200 -16.73 -22.98 17.18
N ASP A 201 -17.50 -24.07 17.35
CA ASP A 201 -18.37 -24.32 18.51
C ASP A 201 -17.56 -24.28 19.82
N VAL A 202 -17.52 -23.11 20.46
CA VAL A 202 -16.96 -22.95 21.80
C VAL A 202 -17.93 -23.59 22.80
N LYS A 203 -17.62 -24.81 23.24
CA LYS A 203 -18.27 -25.44 24.39
C LYS A 203 -18.14 -24.53 25.63
N PRO A 204 -19.24 -24.17 26.31
CA PRO A 204 -19.17 -23.26 27.45
C PRO A 204 -18.52 -23.95 28.66
N LYS A 205 -17.44 -23.33 29.16
CA LYS A 205 -16.75 -23.68 30.40
C LYS A 205 -17.61 -23.25 31.59
N GLN A 206 -18.06 -24.22 32.39
CA GLN A 206 -18.79 -23.96 33.63
C GLN A 206 -17.92 -23.17 34.61
N THR A 207 -18.31 -21.93 34.89
CA THR A 207 -17.81 -21.19 36.06
C THR A 207 -18.93 -21.12 37.09
N SER A 208 -18.76 -21.86 38.18
CA SER A 208 -19.59 -21.76 39.38
C SER A 208 -19.44 -20.36 39.98
N ARG A 209 -20.51 -19.57 40.00
CA ARG A 209 -20.59 -18.37 40.83
C ARG A 209 -21.91 -18.33 41.57
N ALA A 210 -21.77 -18.28 42.89
CA ALA A 210 -22.80 -18.38 43.89
C ALA A 210 -23.89 -17.30 43.78
N GLU A 211 -25.07 -17.72 44.21
CA GLU A 211 -26.34 -17.00 44.29
C GLU A 211 -26.25 -15.65 45.01
N LYS A 212 -26.95 -14.65 44.47
CA LYS A 212 -27.61 -13.62 45.27
C LYS A 212 -28.89 -13.17 44.57
N ASN A 213 -30.01 -13.43 45.26
CA ASN A 213 -31.36 -13.02 44.94
C ASN A 213 -31.50 -11.50 44.78
N SER A 214 -32.11 -11.08 43.67
CA SER A 214 -32.98 -9.91 43.66
C SER A 214 -34.01 -10.07 42.53
N ALA A 215 -35.28 -10.19 42.91
CA ALA A 215 -36.41 -10.26 42.00
C ALA A 215 -36.48 -9.02 41.10
N ARG A 216 -36.55 -9.24 39.78
CA ARG A 216 -37.07 -8.27 38.79
C ARG A 216 -38.08 -8.98 37.90
N PRO A 217 -39.16 -8.31 37.48
CA PRO A 217 -40.30 -8.95 36.84
C PRO A 217 -39.93 -9.49 35.46
N ALA A 218 -40.56 -10.59 35.06
CA ALA A 218 -40.41 -11.17 33.73
C ALA A 218 -40.69 -10.09 32.67
N ALA A 219 -39.66 -9.71 31.93
CA ALA A 219 -39.85 -8.95 30.70
C ALA A 219 -40.54 -9.90 29.72
N MET A 220 -41.83 -9.71 29.54
CA MET A 220 -42.61 -10.31 28.46
C MET A 220 -41.90 -9.93 27.14
N GLN A 221 -41.34 -10.92 26.45
CA GLN A 221 -40.76 -10.71 25.13
C GLN A 221 -41.92 -10.25 24.23
N ALA A 222 -41.89 -9.00 23.77
CA ALA A 222 -42.95 -8.47 22.94
C ALA A 222 -43.01 -9.31 21.65
N ASN A 223 -44.16 -9.92 21.39
CA ASN A 223 -44.44 -10.53 20.10
C ASN A 223 -44.36 -9.40 19.06
N LEU A 224 -43.45 -9.52 18.10
CA LEU A 224 -43.43 -8.62 16.96
C LEU A 224 -44.68 -8.92 16.12
N ASP A 225 -45.68 -8.06 16.23
CA ASP A 225 -46.84 -8.07 15.33
C ASP A 225 -46.38 -7.71 13.90
N LEU A 226 -45.97 -8.75 13.16
CA LEU A 226 -45.56 -8.68 11.75
C LEU A 226 -46.67 -8.18 10.81
N ILE A 227 -47.90 -8.03 11.31
CA ILE A 227 -49.06 -7.56 10.55
C ILE A 227 -48.95 -6.05 10.25
N ASN A 228 -48.26 -5.26 11.09
CA ASN A 228 -48.19 -3.80 10.92
C ASN A 228 -46.94 -3.29 10.18
N MET A 229 -46.06 -4.17 9.71
CA MET A 229 -44.86 -3.80 8.94
C MET A 229 -45.15 -3.63 7.43
N MET A 230 -46.43 -3.50 7.06
CA MET A 230 -46.93 -3.59 5.69
C MET A 230 -46.96 -2.27 4.92
N GLU A 231 -46.71 -1.12 5.55
CA GLU A 231 -46.58 0.14 4.82
C GLU A 231 -45.12 0.41 4.46
N LYS A 232 -44.86 0.74 3.19
CA LYS A 232 -43.55 1.22 2.68
C LYS A 232 -43.02 2.49 3.38
N GLY A 233 -43.73 3.01 4.39
CA GLY A 233 -43.37 4.22 5.13
C GLY A 233 -43.05 5.38 4.18
N ARG A 234 -41.84 5.94 4.35
CA ARG A 234 -41.32 7.04 3.53
C ARG A 234 -41.10 6.69 2.05
N PHE A 235 -41.16 5.42 1.67
CA PHE A 235 -40.93 4.91 0.30
C PHE A 235 -42.21 4.57 -0.47
N LYS A 236 -43.39 4.98 0.01
CA LYS A 236 -44.68 4.71 -0.64
C LYS A 236 -44.80 5.29 -2.05
N ASN A 237 -44.08 6.37 -2.35
CA ASN A 237 -44.14 7.09 -3.62
C ASN A 237 -42.92 6.86 -4.54
N MET A 238 -42.11 5.83 -4.28
CA MET A 238 -40.99 5.46 -5.16
C MET A 238 -41.40 4.38 -6.17
N GLU A 239 -40.78 4.43 -7.35
CA GLU A 239 -40.94 3.37 -8.36
C GLU A 239 -40.44 2.02 -7.79
N PRO A 240 -41.20 0.91 -7.99
CA PRO A 240 -40.82 -0.37 -7.43
C PRO A 240 -39.56 -0.94 -8.06
N THR A 241 -38.70 -1.55 -7.25
CA THR A 241 -37.50 -2.23 -7.75
C THR A 241 -37.87 -3.61 -8.28
N TYR A 242 -37.89 -3.78 -9.60
CA TYR A 242 -38.14 -5.07 -10.24
C TYR A 242 -36.82 -5.77 -10.61
N TRP A 243 -36.72 -7.06 -10.27
CA TRP A 243 -35.63 -7.92 -10.73
C TRP A 243 -36.19 -9.27 -11.17
N ARG A 244 -35.92 -9.66 -12.42
CA ARG A 244 -36.45 -10.90 -13.02
C ARG A 244 -37.97 -11.07 -12.75
N GLU A 245 -38.73 -10.02 -13.09
CA GLU A 245 -40.19 -9.93 -12.90
C GLU A 245 -40.68 -10.01 -11.44
N SER A 246 -39.76 -10.00 -10.47
CA SER A 246 -40.06 -10.04 -9.04
C SER A 246 -39.83 -8.68 -8.39
N ASN A 247 -40.83 -8.17 -7.66
CA ASN A 247 -40.71 -6.93 -6.90
C ASN A 247 -39.86 -7.15 -5.63
N LEU A 248 -38.68 -6.54 -5.56
CA LEU A 248 -37.74 -6.68 -4.44
C LEU A 248 -38.16 -5.92 -3.18
N ASP A 249 -39.08 -4.96 -3.30
CA ASP A 249 -39.57 -4.18 -2.16
C ASP A 249 -40.51 -4.99 -1.25
N VAL A 250 -40.94 -6.17 -1.70
CA VAL A 250 -41.73 -7.11 -0.92
C VAL A 250 -40.77 -8.09 -0.20
N PRO A 251 -40.86 -8.24 1.14
CA PRO A 251 -40.03 -9.18 1.88
C PRO A 251 -40.04 -10.60 1.31
N THR A 252 -38.88 -11.28 1.39
CA THR A 252 -38.63 -12.59 0.76
C THR A 252 -39.60 -13.69 1.21
N PHE A 253 -40.04 -13.67 2.47
CA PHE A 253 -40.96 -14.69 2.99
C PHE A 253 -42.35 -14.62 2.33
N ILE A 254 -42.83 -13.42 1.97
CA ILE A 254 -44.08 -13.22 1.21
C ILE A 254 -43.89 -13.67 -0.23
N ARG A 255 -42.78 -13.26 -0.87
CA ARG A 255 -42.45 -13.66 -2.26
C ARG A 255 -42.36 -15.17 -2.43
N LYS A 256 -41.85 -15.86 -1.42
CA LYS A 256 -41.67 -17.32 -1.41
C LYS A 256 -42.81 -18.08 -0.72
N LYS A 257 -43.89 -17.41 -0.28
CA LYS A 257 -45.03 -18.00 0.43
C LYS A 257 -44.63 -18.90 1.60
N ILE A 258 -43.64 -18.46 2.38
CA ILE A 258 -43.14 -19.21 3.54
C ILE A 258 -44.07 -18.90 4.72
N THR A 259 -44.86 -19.88 5.15
CA THR A 259 -45.70 -19.78 6.35
C THR A 259 -44.89 -20.22 7.57
N ILE A 260 -44.63 -19.30 8.48
CA ILE A 260 -44.06 -19.63 9.79
C ILE A 260 -45.22 -20.13 10.65
N LYS A 261 -45.18 -21.38 11.10
CA LYS A 261 -46.11 -21.87 12.13
C LYS A 261 -45.65 -21.34 13.47
N THR A 262 -46.47 -20.53 14.11
CA THR A 262 -46.36 -20.17 15.51
C THR A 262 -47.13 -21.20 16.33
N ASP A 263 -46.40 -22.07 17.04
CA ASP A 263 -46.94 -22.83 18.18
C ASP A 263 -46.85 -21.97 19.45
#